data_AF-A0AAU6GP75-F1
#
_entry.id   AF-A0AAU6GP75-F1
#
_cell.length_a   1.000
_cell.length_b   1.000
_cell.length_c   1.000
_cell.angle_alpha   90.00
_cell.angle_beta   90.00
_cell.angle_gamma   90.00
#
_symmetry.space_group_name_H-M   'P 1'
#
loop_
_entity.id
_entity.type
_entity.pdbx_description
1 polymer ?
#
loop_
_entity_poly.entity_id
_entity_poly.type
_entity_poly.pdbx_seq_one_letter_code
_entity_poly.pdbx_strand_id
1 'polypeptide(L)'
;MSSLLTEGDLTHEEHVVWLEDPENLDYVRQALDKTRRRNTRPPYARDGRMVGYALLDDQAEPDPDSGLYKRRVFFLLPHDRDSLPGGLYREGAPGEAVDPRTVDVKKVGEKTPRSQSGPAAITGSRA
;
A
#
# COMPACT_ATOMS: atom_id res chain seq x y z
N MET A 1 -0.22 -2.39 16.16
CA MET A 1 0.66 -1.32 15.63
C MET A 1 0.05 -0.85 14.32
N SER A 2 -0.57 0.33 14.32
CA SER A 2 -1.25 0.89 13.14
C SER A 2 -0.22 1.29 12.08
N SER A 3 -0.41 0.84 10.85
CA SER A 3 0.05 1.58 9.67
C SER A 3 -0.54 3.00 9.73
N LEU A 4 0.10 3.99 9.15
CA LEU A 4 -0.28 5.41 9.26
C LEU A 4 -1.73 5.77 8.83
N LEU A 5 -2.48 4.82 8.27
CA LEU A 5 -3.91 4.94 7.93
C LEU A 5 -4.79 4.29 9.00
N THR A 6 -6.01 4.82 9.14
CA THR A 6 -7.10 4.22 9.92
C THR A 6 -8.19 3.67 9.00
N GLU A 7 -9.03 2.76 9.48
CA GLU A 7 -10.19 2.27 8.70
C GLU A 7 -11.19 3.39 8.37
N GLY A 8 -11.24 4.43 9.21
CA GLY A 8 -12.03 5.63 8.96
C GLY A 8 -11.60 6.40 7.71
N ASP A 9 -10.33 6.28 7.29
CA ASP A 9 -9.84 6.87 6.05
C ASP A 9 -10.26 6.08 4.80
N LEU A 10 -10.79 4.88 4.97
CA LEU A 10 -11.04 3.90 3.91
C LEU A 10 -12.53 3.61 3.70
N THR A 11 -13.43 4.29 4.41
CA THR A 11 -14.88 4.00 4.47
C THR A 11 -15.57 3.87 3.12
N HIS A 12 -15.09 4.65 2.14
CA HIS A 12 -15.63 4.71 0.79
C HIS A 12 -14.89 3.83 -0.23
N GLU A 13 -13.89 3.06 0.17
CA GLU A 13 -13.28 2.11 -0.75
C GLU A 13 -14.30 1.09 -1.22
N GLU A 14 -14.36 0.86 -2.52
CA GLU A 14 -15.28 -0.12 -3.12
C GLU A 14 -14.51 -1.32 -3.66
N HIS A 15 -13.37 -1.06 -4.30
CA HIS A 15 -12.54 -2.08 -4.94
C HIS A 15 -11.06 -1.74 -4.80
N VAL A 16 -10.22 -2.77 -4.62
CA VAL A 16 -8.77 -2.67 -4.76
C VAL A 16 -8.37 -3.21 -6.13
N VAL A 17 -7.65 -2.41 -6.90
CA VAL A 17 -7.10 -2.79 -8.21
C VAL A 17 -5.60 -2.97 -8.06
N TRP A 18 -5.14 -4.20 -8.32
CA TRP A 18 -3.74 -4.54 -8.42
C TRP A 18 -3.27 -4.42 -9.88
N LEU A 19 -2.15 -3.72 -10.10
CA LEU A 19 -1.50 -3.60 -11.41
C LEU A 19 -0.43 -4.68 -11.61
N GLU A 20 -0.01 -5.30 -10.51
CA GLU A 20 0.95 -6.39 -10.45
C GLU A 20 0.46 -7.43 -9.44
N ASP A 21 0.95 -8.66 -9.56
CA ASP A 21 0.52 -9.75 -8.68
C ASP A 21 1.03 -9.53 -7.23
N PRO A 22 0.13 -9.29 -6.26
CA PRO A 22 0.51 -9.05 -4.86
C PRO A 22 1.18 -10.27 -4.22
N GLU A 23 0.98 -11.47 -4.76
CA GLU A 23 1.58 -12.69 -4.23
C GLU A 23 3.10 -12.69 -4.33
N ASN A 24 3.68 -11.95 -5.28
CA ASN A 24 5.12 -11.91 -5.52
C ASN A 24 5.87 -10.84 -4.70
N LEU A 25 5.15 -10.02 -3.93
CA LEU A 25 5.73 -8.88 -3.21
C LEU A 25 5.74 -9.13 -1.70
N ASP A 26 6.91 -9.04 -1.06
CA ASP A 26 7.04 -9.15 0.40
C ASP A 26 6.18 -8.12 1.13
N TYR A 27 6.21 -6.89 0.65
CA TYR A 27 5.42 -5.78 1.16
C TYR A 27 5.09 -4.79 0.04
N VAL A 28 4.11 -3.93 0.30
CA VAL A 28 3.87 -2.69 -0.46
C VAL A 28 3.78 -1.52 0.51
N ARG A 29 4.18 -0.32 0.08
CA ARG A 29 3.86 0.92 0.81
C ARG A 29 2.43 1.31 0.52
N GLN A 30 1.71 1.82 1.52
CA GLN A 30 0.39 2.42 1.33
C GLN A 30 0.37 3.89 1.75
N ALA A 31 -0.39 4.70 1.02
CA ALA A 31 -0.62 6.11 1.34
C ALA A 31 -1.98 6.57 0.78
N LEU A 32 -2.45 7.74 1.24
CA LEU A 32 -3.59 8.43 0.63
C LEU A 32 -3.10 9.47 -0.39
N ASP A 33 -3.53 9.32 -1.63
CA ASP A 33 -3.34 10.31 -2.70
C ASP A 33 -4.60 11.15 -2.89
N LYS A 34 -4.42 12.45 -3.12
CA LYS A 34 -5.51 13.36 -3.51
C LYS A 34 -5.66 13.35 -5.04
N THR A 35 -6.83 13.00 -5.54
CA THR A 35 -7.09 12.82 -6.97
C THR A 35 -8.40 13.47 -7.41
N ARG A 36 -8.51 13.86 -8.69
CA ARG A 36 -9.74 14.50 -9.22
C ARG A 36 -10.89 13.53 -9.48
N ARG A 37 -10.59 12.23 -9.65
CA ARG A 37 -11.56 11.20 -10.05
C ARG A 37 -11.51 10.07 -9.05
N ARG A 38 -12.69 9.63 -8.60
CA ARG A 38 -12.84 8.59 -7.59
C ARG A 38 -12.71 7.15 -8.12
N ASN A 39 -12.99 6.94 -9.41
CA ASN A 39 -13.21 5.63 -10.01
C ASN A 39 -12.32 5.32 -11.23
N THR A 40 -11.19 6.02 -11.40
CA THR A 40 -10.23 5.76 -12.49
C THR A 40 -8.84 5.47 -11.92
N ARG A 41 -7.92 4.95 -12.74
CA ARG A 41 -6.50 4.88 -12.34
C ARG A 41 -5.99 6.29 -11.98
N PRO A 42 -5.42 6.51 -10.77
CA PRO A 42 -4.82 7.79 -10.42
C PRO A 42 -3.61 8.11 -11.33
N PRO A 43 -3.38 9.38 -11.67
CA PRO A 43 -2.06 9.81 -12.13
C PRO A 43 -1.01 9.48 -11.07
N TYR A 44 0.18 9.03 -11.49
CA TYR A 44 1.26 8.70 -10.57
C TYR A 44 2.52 9.47 -10.98
N ALA A 45 2.91 10.44 -10.14
CA ALA A 45 4.04 11.33 -10.36
C ALA A 45 4.99 11.34 -9.15
N ARG A 46 5.09 10.19 -8.46
CA ARG A 46 6.03 9.96 -7.37
C ARG A 46 7.23 9.17 -7.92
N ASP A 47 8.34 9.20 -7.20
CA ASP A 47 9.45 8.28 -7.47
C ASP A 47 8.97 6.82 -7.30
N GLY A 48 9.62 5.89 -8.00
CA GLY A 48 9.24 4.48 -8.03
C GLY A 48 8.01 4.18 -8.89
N ARG A 49 7.23 3.17 -8.48
CA ARG A 49 6.13 2.61 -9.28
C ARG A 49 4.88 2.34 -8.46
N MET A 50 3.72 2.61 -9.06
CA MET A 50 2.41 2.24 -8.54
C MET A 50 2.16 0.75 -8.75
N VAL A 51 1.86 0.05 -7.67
CA VAL A 51 1.55 -1.39 -7.64
C VAL A 51 0.04 -1.63 -7.62
N GLY A 52 -0.73 -0.71 -7.05
CA GLY A 52 -2.19 -0.82 -6.97
C GLY A 52 -2.84 0.45 -6.45
N TYR A 53 -4.17 0.48 -6.45
CA TYR A 53 -4.95 1.59 -5.93
C TYR A 53 -6.38 1.17 -5.58
N ALA A 54 -7.02 1.94 -4.70
CA ALA A 54 -8.44 1.78 -4.41
C ALA A 54 -9.31 2.65 -5.33
N LEU A 55 -10.44 2.10 -5.78
CA LEU A 55 -11.57 2.82 -6.34
C LEU A 55 -12.52 3.16 -5.19
N LEU A 56 -13.16 4.33 -5.25
CA LEU A 56 -14.18 4.71 -4.27
C LEU A 56 -15.59 4.53 -4.83
N ASP A 57 -16.53 4.27 -3.92
CA ASP A 57 -17.96 4.16 -4.20
C ASP A 57 -18.59 5.50 -4.63
N ASP A 58 -19.87 5.47 -4.97
CA ASP A 58 -20.62 6.66 -5.40
C ASP A 58 -21.01 7.61 -4.26
N GLN A 59 -20.88 7.16 -3.00
CA GLN A 59 -21.10 7.97 -1.80
C GLN A 59 -19.86 8.75 -1.37
N ALA A 60 -18.70 8.48 -1.99
CA ALA A 60 -17.49 9.22 -1.72
C ALA A 60 -17.65 10.70 -2.09
N GLU A 61 -17.36 11.59 -1.15
CA GLU A 61 -17.36 13.03 -1.36
C GLU A 61 -15.92 13.57 -1.51
N PRO A 62 -15.67 14.52 -2.42
CA PRO A 62 -14.39 15.19 -2.49
C PRO A 62 -14.20 16.09 -1.25
N ASP A 63 -12.96 16.24 -0.84
CA ASP A 63 -12.55 17.18 0.21
C ASP A 63 -13.06 18.60 -0.14
N PRO A 64 -13.82 19.28 0.74
CA PRO A 64 -14.53 20.51 0.39
C PRO A 64 -13.60 21.67 0.04
N ASP A 65 -12.39 21.69 0.60
CA ASP A 65 -11.40 22.74 0.36
C ASP A 65 -10.67 22.54 -0.98
N SER A 66 -10.32 21.30 -1.32
CA SER A 66 -9.52 20.99 -2.51
C SER A 66 -10.30 20.49 -3.71
N GLY A 67 -11.54 20.02 -3.52
CA GLY A 67 -12.32 19.33 -4.54
C GLY A 67 -11.73 17.98 -4.96
N LEU A 68 -10.83 17.40 -4.16
CA LEU A 68 -10.11 16.16 -4.47
C LEU A 68 -10.54 15.01 -3.57
N TYR A 69 -10.58 13.81 -4.13
CA TYR A 69 -10.82 12.56 -3.42
C TYR A 69 -9.52 12.03 -2.81
N LYS A 70 -9.55 11.64 -1.53
CA LYS A 70 -8.48 10.88 -0.89
C LYS A 70 -8.63 9.41 -1.24
N ARG A 71 -7.60 8.79 -1.80
CA ARG A 71 -7.63 7.40 -2.27
C ARG A 71 -6.40 6.66 -1.84
N ARG A 72 -6.57 5.45 -1.32
CA ARG A 72 -5.44 4.59 -1.00
C ARG A 72 -4.73 4.17 -2.29
N VAL A 73 -3.41 4.33 -2.29
CA VAL A 73 -2.52 3.86 -3.34
C VAL A 73 -1.46 2.96 -2.75
N PHE A 74 -1.03 1.97 -3.53
CA PHE A 74 0.01 1.02 -3.18
C PHE A 74 1.19 1.21 -4.12
N PHE A 75 2.40 1.28 -3.58
CA PHE A 75 3.58 1.59 -4.36
C PHE A 75 4.87 1.01 -3.77
N LEU A 76 5.92 1.02 -4.60
CA LEU A 76 7.29 0.68 -4.23
C LEU A 76 8.24 1.76 -4.75
N LEU A 77 9.22 2.11 -3.93
CA LEU A 77 10.29 3.05 -4.26
C LEU A 77 11.55 2.30 -4.75
N PRO A 78 12.46 2.94 -5.51
CA PRO A 78 13.63 2.26 -6.07
C PRO A 78 14.59 1.65 -5.01
N HIS A 79 14.52 2.14 -3.77
CA HIS A 79 15.33 1.67 -2.65
C HIS A 79 14.59 0.68 -1.73
N ASP A 80 13.35 0.30 -2.07
CA ASP A 80 12.65 -0.79 -1.40
C ASP A 80 13.28 -2.15 -1.72
N ARG A 81 13.06 -3.12 -0.83
CA ARG A 81 13.69 -4.44 -0.89
C ARG A 81 13.46 -5.18 -2.20
N ASP A 82 12.28 -5.00 -2.79
CA ASP A 82 11.91 -5.57 -4.10
C ASP A 82 12.95 -5.23 -5.19
N SER A 83 13.38 -3.96 -5.24
CA SER A 83 14.34 -3.48 -6.24
C SER A 83 15.78 -3.50 -5.76
N LEU A 84 16.01 -3.37 -4.45
CA LEU A 84 17.34 -3.34 -3.83
C LEU A 84 17.39 -4.25 -2.59
N PRO A 85 17.45 -5.60 -2.76
CA PRO A 85 17.33 -6.55 -1.66
C PRO A 85 18.46 -6.46 -0.62
N GLY A 86 19.65 -5.98 -1.01
CA GLY A 86 20.76 -5.73 -0.11
C GLY A 86 20.79 -4.32 0.51
N GLY A 87 19.78 -3.49 0.24
CA GLY A 87 19.74 -2.09 0.62
C GLY A 87 19.22 -1.82 2.03
N LEU A 88 18.73 -0.59 2.26
CA LEU A 88 18.26 -0.10 3.55
C LEU A 88 17.21 -1.01 4.20
N TYR A 89 16.31 -1.58 3.39
CA TYR A 89 15.23 -2.45 3.84
C TYR A 89 15.57 -3.94 3.71
N ARG A 90 16.85 -4.31 3.75
CA ARG A 90 17.28 -5.72 3.74
C ARG A 90 16.64 -6.53 4.87
N GLU A 91 16.56 -5.96 6.08
CA GLU A 91 16.13 -6.68 7.29
C GLU A 91 14.73 -6.27 7.78
N GLY A 92 14.34 -5.02 7.54
CA GLY A 92 13.08 -4.44 7.97
C GLY A 92 12.24 -3.93 6.80
N ALA A 93 11.14 -3.24 7.10
CA ALA A 93 10.31 -2.59 6.10
C ALA A 93 9.95 -1.15 6.52
N PRO A 94 9.53 -0.31 5.57
CA PRO A 94 9.04 1.04 5.87
C PRO A 94 7.90 1.06 6.90
N GLY A 95 7.72 2.18 7.60
CA GLY A 95 6.70 2.31 8.65
C GLY A 95 5.28 2.11 8.14
N GLU A 96 5.01 2.55 6.91
CA GLU A 96 3.75 2.40 6.18
C GLU A 96 3.61 1.07 5.44
N ALA A 97 4.68 0.27 5.35
CA ALA A 97 4.66 -0.95 4.56
C ALA A 97 3.81 -2.05 5.22
N VAL A 98 3.02 -2.74 4.39
CA VAL A 98 2.09 -3.80 4.77
C VAL A 98 2.20 -4.99 3.83
N ASP A 99 1.73 -6.16 4.29
CA ASP A 99 1.61 -7.35 3.46
C ASP A 99 0.46 -7.19 2.46
N PRO A 100 0.73 -7.16 1.15
CA PRO A 100 -0.31 -6.95 0.15
C PRO A 100 -1.38 -8.05 0.15
N ARG A 101 -1.09 -9.25 0.69
CA ARG A 101 -2.05 -10.37 0.82
C ARG A 101 -3.13 -10.13 1.87
N THR A 102 -2.91 -9.17 2.75
CA THR A 102 -3.85 -8.82 3.85
C THR A 102 -4.69 -7.59 3.52
N VAL A 103 -4.43 -6.96 2.37
CA VAL A 103 -5.17 -5.79 1.93
C VAL A 103 -6.56 -6.21 1.49
N ASP A 104 -7.55 -5.60 2.14
CA ASP A 104 -8.96 -5.75 1.81
C ASP A 104 -9.62 -4.36 1.78
N VAL A 105 -10.75 -4.27 1.11
CA VAL A 105 -11.54 -3.05 1.00
C VAL A 105 -11.94 -2.58 2.40
N LYS A 106 -11.78 -1.28 2.69
CA LYS A 106 -12.14 -0.63 3.96
C LYS A 106 -11.31 -1.09 5.17
N LYS A 107 -10.34 -2.00 4.99
CA LYS A 107 -9.47 -2.49 6.06
C LYS A 107 -8.04 -2.06 5.83
N VAL A 108 -7.37 -1.65 6.91
CA VAL A 108 -5.94 -1.37 6.87
C VAL A 108 -5.16 -2.67 6.63
N GLY A 109 -4.15 -2.63 5.76
CA GLY A 109 -3.28 -3.79 5.57
C GLY A 109 -2.49 -4.10 6.84
N GLU A 110 -2.14 -5.37 7.04
CA GLU A 110 -1.44 -5.84 8.22
C GLU A 110 0.08 -5.89 8.01
N LYS A 111 0.81 -5.71 9.12
CA LYS A 111 2.25 -5.93 9.18
C LYS A 111 2.53 -7.38 9.59
N THR A 112 2.66 -8.26 8.62
CA THR A 112 2.99 -9.69 8.83
C THR A 112 4.50 -9.90 8.98
N PRO A 113 4.96 -11.04 9.54
CA PRO A 113 6.37 -11.40 9.56
C PRO A 113 7.02 -11.35 8.16
N ARG A 114 6.31 -11.78 7.11
CA ARG A 114 6.77 -11.69 5.71
C ARG A 114 7.04 -10.24 5.32
N SER A 115 6.07 -9.35 5.55
CA SER A 115 6.22 -7.95 5.19
C SER A 115 7.29 -7.23 5.99
N GLN A 116 7.49 -7.59 7.27
CA GLN A 116 8.38 -6.86 8.16
C GLN A 116 9.80 -7.43 8.18
N SER A 117 10.01 -8.67 7.77
CA SER A 117 11.29 -9.36 7.95
C SER A 117 11.97 -9.61 6.62
N GLY A 118 13.28 -9.38 6.58
CA GLY A 118 14.13 -9.72 5.44
C GLY A 118 14.28 -11.22 5.18
N PRO A 119 14.85 -11.62 4.02
CA PRO A 119 15.13 -13.02 3.68
C PRO A 119 15.96 -13.77 4.74
N ALA A 120 16.78 -13.06 5.52
CA ALA A 120 17.59 -13.67 6.58
C ALA A 120 16.78 -14.14 7.80
N ALA A 121 15.61 -13.55 8.05
CA ALA A 121 14.80 -13.84 9.24
C ALA A 121 13.82 -15.02 9.03
N ILE A 122 13.39 -15.28 7.79
CA ILE A 122 12.54 -16.43 7.45
C ILE A 122 13.27 -17.79 7.58
N THR A 123 14.60 -17.81 7.55
CA THR A 123 15.40 -19.05 7.75
C THR A 123 15.48 -19.50 9.21
N GLY A 124 15.04 -18.68 10.18
CA GLY A 124 15.15 -18.98 11.62
C GLY A 124 14.02 -19.81 12.23
N SER A 125 13.00 -20.22 11.46
CA SER A 125 11.79 -20.91 11.99
C SER A 125 11.63 -22.35 11.51
N ARG A 126 12.73 -23.09 11.38
CA ARG A 126 12.69 -24.56 11.36
C ARG A 126 13.71 -25.12 12.35
N ALA A 127 13.22 -25.46 13.53
CA ALA A 127 13.79 -26.45 14.44
C ALA A 127 12.65 -27.37 14.89
#